data_AF-A0A2J7ZZ17-F1
#
_entry.id   AF-A0A2J7ZZ17-F1
#
_cell.length_a   1.000
_cell.length_b   1.000
_cell.length_c   1.000
_cell.angle_alpha   90.00
_cell.angle_beta   90.00
_cell.angle_gamma   90.00
#
_symmetry.space_group_name_H-M   'P 1'
#
loop_
_entity.id
_entity.type
_entity.pdbx_description
1 polymer ?
#
loop_
_entity_poly.entity_id
_entity_poly.type
_entity_poly.pdbx_seq_one_letter_code
_entity_poly.pdbx_strand_id
1 'polypeptide(L)'
;VASGVVYEGVFGALLTGPSGASVVLKFAKVKDPIAPTVARTTLAEKPIPVLTIGAGDLVQLYAKDVRLAAEDLSGVDRSDVGGFETDAAISRGRGGAVRELQRWQPDAGDDSTGFSLESSGAGPGWDQFAVNRERFGVQTTWSEHFYTTKIKRDECRISDAEAERIA
;
A
#
# COMPACT_ATOMS: atom_id res chain seq x y z
N VAL A 1 5.06 -31.37 2.70
CA VAL A 1 6.34 -32.00 3.16
C VAL A 1 6.04 -33.27 3.92
N ALA A 2 7.04 -34.11 4.21
CA ALA A 2 6.84 -35.42 4.87
C ALA A 2 6.10 -35.34 6.21
N SER A 3 6.19 -34.20 6.91
CA SER A 3 5.43 -33.93 8.14
C SER A 3 3.91 -33.74 7.95
N GLY A 4 3.40 -33.75 6.72
CA GLY A 4 2.00 -33.47 6.39
C GLY A 4 1.65 -31.98 6.27
N VAL A 5 2.57 -31.08 6.65
CA VAL A 5 2.38 -29.63 6.50
C VAL A 5 2.47 -29.22 5.02
N VAL A 6 1.58 -28.32 4.60
CA VAL A 6 1.57 -27.71 3.27
C VAL A 6 2.08 -26.28 3.37
N TYR A 7 3.06 -25.93 2.55
CA TYR A 7 3.58 -24.57 2.45
C TYR A 7 3.16 -23.95 1.12
N GLU A 8 2.75 -22.68 1.14
CA GLU A 8 2.47 -21.85 -0.03
C GLU A 8 3.44 -20.66 -0.01
N GLY A 9 4.05 -20.33 -1.15
CA GLY A 9 5.02 -19.24 -1.23
C GLY A 9 5.46 -19.00 -2.67
N VAL A 10 6.33 -18.03 -2.88
CA VAL A 10 6.90 -17.73 -4.20
C VAL A 10 8.03 -18.72 -4.47
N PHE A 11 7.97 -19.42 -5.60
CA PHE A 11 9.05 -20.30 -6.02
C PHE A 11 10.33 -19.48 -6.26
N GLY A 12 11.39 -19.80 -5.52
CA GLY A 12 12.68 -19.12 -5.61
C GLY A 12 13.66 -19.87 -6.52
N ALA A 13 13.95 -21.13 -6.19
CA ALA A 13 14.88 -21.96 -6.94
C ALA A 13 14.66 -23.45 -6.68
N LEU A 14 15.08 -24.27 -7.64
CA LEU A 14 15.30 -25.70 -7.47
C LEU A 14 16.81 -25.95 -7.43
N LEU A 15 17.30 -26.48 -6.32
CA LEU A 15 18.70 -26.82 -6.12
C LEU A 15 18.86 -28.33 -6.29
N THR A 16 19.41 -28.74 -7.42
CA THR A 16 19.67 -30.14 -7.73
C THR A 16 21.07 -30.50 -7.25
N GLY A 17 21.16 -31.51 -6.39
CA GLY A 17 22.43 -32.05 -5.90
C GLY A 17 22.49 -33.57 -6.02
N PRO A 18 23.62 -34.19 -5.64
CA PRO A 18 23.77 -35.64 -5.65
C PRO A 18 22.81 -36.36 -4.69
N SER A 19 22.30 -35.66 -3.68
CA SER A 19 21.30 -36.14 -2.71
C SER A 19 19.84 -35.92 -3.14
N GLY A 20 19.60 -35.42 -4.36
CA GLY A 20 18.27 -35.12 -4.90
C GLY A 20 18.03 -33.64 -5.12
N ALA A 21 16.78 -33.27 -5.39
CA ALA A 21 16.36 -31.90 -5.63
C ALA A 21 15.75 -31.28 -4.36
N SER A 22 16.28 -30.14 -3.94
CA SER A 22 15.73 -29.32 -2.86
C SER A 22 15.07 -28.06 -3.41
N VAL A 23 14.02 -27.59 -2.75
CA VAL A 23 13.20 -26.47 -3.22
C VAL A 23 13.37 -25.29 -2.27
N VAL A 24 13.59 -24.11 -2.83
CA VAL A 24 13.62 -22.85 -2.08
C VAL A 24 12.35 -22.07 -2.37
N LEU A 25 11.56 -21.78 -1.33
CA LEU A 25 10.41 -20.89 -1.36
C LEU A 25 10.77 -19.56 -0.69
N LYS A 26 10.38 -18.45 -1.30
CA LYS A 26 10.44 -17.12 -0.70
C LYS A 26 9.07 -16.72 -0.17
N PHE A 27 9.03 -16.01 0.95
CA PHE A 27 7.79 -15.55 1.60
C PHE A 27 6.78 -16.69 1.82
N ALA A 28 7.28 -17.82 2.33
CA ALA A 28 6.47 -19.01 2.56
C ALA A 28 5.55 -18.83 3.78
N LYS A 29 4.34 -19.37 3.68
CA LYS A 29 3.36 -19.49 4.77
C LYS A 29 2.85 -20.91 4.85
N VAL A 30 2.44 -21.34 6.04
CA VAL A 30 1.70 -22.59 6.20
C VAL A 30 0.31 -22.39 5.61
N LYS A 31 -0.12 -23.35 4.79
CA LYS A 31 -1.46 -23.37 4.21
C LYS A 31 -2.28 -24.42 4.92
N ASP A 32 -3.23 -23.98 5.72
CA ASP A 32 -4.21 -24.88 6.33
C ASP A 32 -5.19 -25.38 5.25
N PRO A 33 -5.26 -26.70 4.99
CA PRO A 33 -6.12 -27.24 3.93
C PRO A 33 -7.62 -27.17 4.28
N ILE A 34 -7.96 -26.94 5.55
CA ILE A 34 -9.34 -26.93 6.08
C ILE A 34 -9.83 -25.50 6.32
N ALA A 35 -8.93 -24.51 6.36
CA ALA A 35 -9.32 -23.14 6.66
C ALA A 35 -10.17 -22.58 5.50
N PRO A 36 -11.39 -22.09 5.76
CA PRO A 36 -12.14 -21.33 4.76
C PRO A 36 -11.30 -20.11 4.35
N THR A 37 -11.49 -19.62 3.11
CA THR A 37 -10.86 -18.41 2.60
C THR A 37 -10.89 -17.33 3.68
N VAL A 38 -9.73 -17.07 4.26
CA VAL A 38 -9.59 -16.26 5.47
C VAL A 38 -10.24 -14.91 5.20
N ALA A 39 -11.22 -14.53 6.03
CA ALA A 39 -11.87 -13.23 5.95
C ALA A 39 -10.79 -12.14 6.01
N ARG A 40 -10.86 -11.13 5.14
CA ARG A 40 -9.84 -10.07 4.95
C ARG A 40 -9.52 -9.25 6.22
N THR A 41 -10.20 -9.54 7.32
CA THR A 41 -10.16 -8.85 8.61
C THR A 41 -9.21 -9.47 9.63
N THR A 42 -8.68 -10.68 9.43
CA THR A 42 -7.71 -11.27 10.37
C THR A 42 -6.29 -10.83 10.06
N LEU A 43 -5.51 -10.51 11.10
CA LEU A 43 -4.08 -10.19 10.98
C LEU A 43 -3.33 -11.34 10.29
N ALA A 44 -2.64 -11.02 9.19
CA ALA A 44 -1.82 -11.99 8.48
C ALA A 44 -0.59 -12.36 9.32
N GLU A 45 -0.30 -13.66 9.42
CA GLU A 45 0.94 -14.13 10.01
C GLU A 45 2.13 -13.69 9.13
N LYS A 46 3.23 -13.29 9.77
CA LYS A 46 4.43 -12.84 9.06
C LYS A 46 5.01 -14.02 8.25
N PRO A 47 5.14 -13.89 6.93
CA PRO A 47 5.66 -14.97 6.10
C PRO A 47 7.14 -15.23 6.37
N ILE A 48 7.56 -16.48 6.20
CA ILE A 48 8.95 -16.92 6.30
C ILE A 48 9.70 -16.40 5.06
N PRO A 49 10.72 -15.53 5.21
CA PRO A 49 11.35 -14.88 4.05
C PRO A 49 11.98 -15.87 3.06
N VAL A 50 12.64 -16.91 3.56
CA VAL A 50 13.25 -17.98 2.76
C VAL A 50 13.07 -19.30 3.51
N LEU A 51 12.46 -20.27 2.84
CA LEU A 51 12.25 -21.64 3.32
C LEU A 51 12.90 -22.61 2.33
N THR A 52 13.82 -23.43 2.81
CA THR A 52 14.46 -24.48 2.01
C THR A 52 13.92 -25.84 2.45
N ILE A 53 13.30 -26.56 1.52
CA ILE A 53 12.79 -27.92 1.72
C ILE A 53 13.77 -28.89 1.08
N GLY A 54 14.40 -29.73 1.91
CA GLY A 54 15.34 -30.76 1.45
C GLY A 54 14.64 -31.88 0.68
N ALA A 55 15.41 -32.58 -0.16
CA ALA A 55 14.89 -33.67 -1.00
C ALA A 55 14.21 -34.80 -0.21
N GLY A 56 14.69 -35.10 1.00
CA GLY A 56 14.10 -36.13 1.87
C GLY A 56 12.73 -35.74 2.45
N ASP A 57 12.44 -34.44 2.56
CA ASP A 57 11.18 -33.93 3.13
C ASP A 57 10.19 -33.48 2.05
N LEU A 58 10.65 -33.37 0.80
CA LEU A 58 9.82 -32.97 -0.33
C LEU A 58 8.95 -34.14 -0.79
N VAL A 59 7.63 -33.97 -0.68
CA VAL A 59 6.65 -34.99 -1.11
C VAL A 59 6.06 -34.66 -2.47
N GLN A 60 5.57 -33.43 -2.63
CA GLN A 60 4.94 -32.96 -3.86
C GLN A 60 5.17 -31.46 -4.01
N LEU A 61 5.36 -31.02 -5.25
CA LEU A 61 5.39 -29.62 -5.65
C LEU A 61 4.45 -29.46 -6.85
N TYR A 62 3.57 -28.46 -6.79
CA TYR A 62 2.77 -28.04 -7.93
C TYR A 62 2.74 -26.51 -7.97
N ALA A 63 2.67 -25.95 -9.17
CA ALA A 63 2.60 -24.51 -9.34
C ALA A 63 1.12 -24.09 -9.41
N LYS A 64 0.73 -23.16 -8.54
CA LYS A 64 -0.62 -22.61 -8.48
C LYS A 64 -0.66 -21.33 -9.31
N ASP A 65 -1.77 -21.10 -10.02
CA ASP A 65 -2.03 -19.88 -10.80
C ASP A 65 -0.99 -19.61 -11.90
N VAL A 66 -0.45 -20.67 -12.52
CA VAL A 66 0.46 -20.55 -13.65
C VAL A 66 -0.31 -20.51 -14.97
N ARG A 67 -0.13 -19.43 -15.72
CA ARG A 67 -0.64 -19.26 -17.09
C ARG A 67 0.50 -19.56 -18.05
N LEU A 68 0.31 -20.50 -18.98
CA LEU A 68 1.36 -20.97 -19.89
C LEU A 68 1.02 -20.72 -21.36
N ALA A 69 -0.26 -20.57 -21.70
CA ALA A 69 -0.71 -20.37 -23.07
C ALA A 69 -0.90 -18.88 -23.41
N ALA A 70 -0.80 -18.52 -24.69
CA ALA A 70 -1.04 -17.15 -25.15
C ALA A 70 -2.51 -16.73 -24.94
N GLU A 71 -3.41 -17.71 -25.00
CA GLU A 71 -4.84 -17.59 -24.77
C GLU A 71 -5.13 -17.26 -23.29
N ASP A 72 -4.32 -17.77 -22.36
CA ASP A 72 -4.43 -17.46 -20.92
C ASP A 72 -4.10 -15.99 -20.60
N LEU A 73 -3.25 -15.34 -21.42
CA LEU A 73 -2.86 -13.94 -21.26
C LEU A 73 -3.87 -12.95 -21.88
N SER A 74 -4.71 -13.45 -22.78
CA SER A 74 -5.66 -12.66 -23.60
C SER A 74 -7.12 -12.77 -23.14
N GLY A 75 -7.44 -13.70 -22.23
CA GLY A 75 -8.78 -13.96 -21.75
C GLY A 75 -9.41 -12.87 -20.87
N VAL A 76 -10.71 -12.66 -21.08
CA VAL A 76 -11.64 -11.78 -20.33
C VAL A 76 -11.78 -12.19 -18.86
N ASP A 77 -11.35 -13.40 -18.51
CA ASP A 77 -11.42 -13.96 -17.16
C ASP A 77 -10.13 -13.70 -16.36
N ARG A 78 -9.63 -12.45 -16.37
CA ARG A 78 -8.60 -11.93 -15.44
C ARG A 78 -9.09 -11.84 -13.99
N SER A 79 -10.15 -12.56 -13.71
CA SER A 79 -11.03 -12.39 -12.59
C SER A 79 -10.59 -13.39 -11.49
N ASP A 80 -9.27 -13.47 -11.29
CA ASP A 80 -8.62 -14.41 -10.41
C ASP A 80 -9.18 -14.27 -8.99
N VAL A 81 -9.90 -15.31 -8.59
CA VAL A 81 -10.13 -15.82 -7.24
C VAL A 81 -9.29 -15.10 -6.17
N GLY A 82 -9.79 -13.99 -5.63
CA GLY A 82 -9.35 -13.38 -4.38
C GLY A 82 -7.91 -12.80 -4.31
N GLY A 83 -7.20 -12.67 -5.44
CA GLY A 83 -5.84 -12.12 -5.50
C GLY A 83 -5.79 -10.60 -5.76
N PHE A 84 -4.61 -10.00 -5.57
CA PHE A 84 -4.34 -8.58 -5.85
C PHE A 84 -4.73 -8.22 -7.29
N GLU A 85 -5.83 -7.48 -7.44
CA GLU A 85 -6.31 -7.01 -8.75
C GLU A 85 -5.45 -5.82 -9.20
N THR A 86 -4.99 -5.84 -10.45
CA THR A 86 -4.30 -4.70 -11.05
C THR A 86 -5.27 -3.54 -11.29
N ASP A 87 -4.80 -2.29 -11.33
CA ASP A 87 -5.63 -1.10 -11.59
C ASP A 87 -6.46 -1.25 -12.90
N ALA A 88 -5.88 -1.92 -13.91
CA ALA A 88 -6.56 -2.24 -15.17
C ALA A 88 -7.66 -3.31 -15.02
N ALA A 89 -7.53 -4.24 -14.06
CA ALA A 89 -8.55 -5.25 -13.77
C ALA A 89 -9.70 -4.66 -12.94
N ILE A 90 -9.39 -3.81 -11.94
CA ILE A 90 -10.38 -3.12 -11.10
C ILE A 90 -11.26 -2.18 -11.95
N SER A 91 -10.63 -1.42 -12.85
CA SER A 91 -11.33 -0.48 -13.74
C SER A 91 -12.19 -1.15 -14.81
N ARG A 92 -12.01 -2.45 -15.08
CA ARG A 92 -12.73 -3.19 -16.14
C ARG A 92 -14.08 -3.80 -15.73
N GLY A 93 -14.65 -3.40 -14.58
CA GLY A 93 -16.09 -3.52 -14.38
C GLY A 93 -16.56 -4.64 -13.46
N ARG A 94 -15.92 -4.84 -12.30
CA ARG A 94 -16.51 -5.58 -11.17
C ARG A 94 -17.33 -4.71 -10.21
N GLY A 95 -17.64 -3.47 -10.61
CA GLY A 95 -18.51 -2.58 -9.85
C GLY A 95 -19.98 -2.92 -10.06
N GLY A 96 -20.53 -3.80 -9.23
CA GLY A 96 -21.97 -3.79 -9.00
C GLY A 96 -22.41 -2.37 -8.59
N ALA A 97 -23.50 -1.87 -9.18
CA ALA A 97 -24.09 -0.55 -8.95
C ALA A 97 -23.05 0.56 -8.73
N VAL A 98 -22.24 0.85 -9.76
CA VAL A 98 -21.42 2.06 -9.77
C VAL A 98 -22.36 3.26 -9.65
N ARG A 99 -22.31 3.95 -8.52
CA ARG A 99 -22.98 5.24 -8.33
C ARG A 99 -22.44 6.19 -9.39
N GLU A 100 -23.31 6.95 -10.04
CA GLU A 100 -22.86 8.01 -10.94
C GLU A 100 -21.92 8.94 -10.19
N LEU A 101 -20.72 9.16 -10.75
CA LEU A 101 -19.77 10.09 -10.18
C LEU A 101 -20.39 11.48 -10.23
N GLN A 102 -20.70 12.04 -9.07
CA GLN A 102 -21.11 13.44 -8.98
C GLN A 102 -19.87 14.32 -8.97
N ARG A 103 -19.91 15.38 -9.78
CA ARG A 103 -18.94 16.47 -9.68
C ARG A 103 -18.97 16.98 -8.24
N TRP A 104 -17.81 17.02 -7.58
CA TRP A 104 -17.67 17.69 -6.29
C TRP A 104 -18.11 19.15 -6.43
N GLN A 105 -19.05 19.57 -5.60
CA GLN A 105 -19.48 20.96 -5.51
C GLN A 105 -19.11 21.46 -4.10
N PRO A 106 -18.52 22.65 -3.98
CA PRO A 106 -18.32 23.27 -2.69
C PRO A 106 -19.66 23.46 -1.99
N ASP A 107 -19.68 23.28 -0.68
CA ASP A 107 -20.86 23.59 0.14
C ASP A 107 -21.17 25.09 0.05
N ALA A 108 -22.43 25.47 0.27
CA ALA A 108 -22.84 26.87 0.23
C ALA A 108 -22.06 27.68 1.29
N GLY A 109 -21.15 28.54 0.82
CA GLY A 109 -20.24 29.34 1.65
C GLY A 109 -18.76 28.95 1.54
N ASP A 110 -18.44 27.86 0.85
CA ASP A 110 -17.07 27.46 0.54
C ASP A 110 -16.65 28.11 -0.79
N ASP A 111 -15.94 29.23 -0.70
CA ASP A 111 -15.52 29.98 -1.87
C ASP A 111 -14.42 29.20 -2.59
N SER A 112 -14.77 28.61 -3.75
CA SER A 112 -13.86 27.83 -4.62
C SER A 112 -12.63 28.60 -5.13
N THR A 113 -12.51 29.87 -4.75
CA THR A 113 -11.38 30.77 -5.01
C THR A 113 -10.10 30.36 -4.27
N GLY A 114 -10.18 29.49 -3.24
CA GLY A 114 -9.01 28.99 -2.49
C GLY A 114 -8.14 27.93 -3.19
N PHE A 115 -8.47 27.51 -4.41
CA PHE A 115 -7.69 26.51 -5.17
C PHE A 115 -6.61 27.12 -6.08
N SER A 116 -6.51 28.46 -6.16
CA SER A 116 -5.47 29.13 -6.94
C SER A 116 -4.20 29.25 -6.11
N LEU A 117 -3.09 28.68 -6.58
CA LEU A 117 -1.77 28.82 -5.96
C LEU A 117 -1.29 30.28 -5.92
N GLU A 118 -1.89 31.13 -6.76
CA GLU A 118 -1.62 32.57 -6.87
C GLU A 118 -2.47 33.41 -5.89
N SER A 119 -3.42 32.80 -5.15
CA SER A 119 -4.16 33.53 -4.12
C SER A 119 -3.29 33.63 -2.88
N SER A 120 -2.48 34.69 -2.80
CA SER A 120 -1.78 35.08 -1.58
C SER A 120 -2.81 35.41 -0.49
N GLY A 121 -3.22 34.41 0.29
CA GLY A 121 -3.78 34.49 1.66
C GLY A 121 -4.56 35.76 2.07
N ALA A 122 -5.43 36.30 1.22
CA ALA A 122 -6.12 37.56 1.46
C ALA A 122 -7.58 37.37 1.93
N GLY A 123 -7.82 36.33 2.71
CA GLY A 123 -9.02 36.15 3.53
C GLY A 123 -8.62 36.03 5.00
N PRO A 124 -9.51 36.37 5.96
CA PRO A 124 -9.20 36.28 7.39
C PRO A 124 -8.68 34.88 7.70
N GLY A 125 -7.47 34.83 8.25
CA GLY A 125 -6.64 33.63 8.36
C GLY A 125 -7.41 32.42 8.86
N TRP A 126 -7.55 31.43 7.99
CA TRP A 126 -8.05 30.12 8.38
C TRP A 126 -7.04 29.47 9.31
N ASP A 127 -7.33 29.51 10.62
CA ASP A 127 -6.56 28.80 11.62
C ASP A 127 -6.94 27.31 11.59
N GLN A 128 -6.18 26.55 10.81
CA GLN A 128 -6.31 25.10 10.67
C GLN A 128 -6.34 24.37 12.02
N PHE A 129 -5.69 24.91 13.06
CA PHE A 129 -5.61 24.27 14.37
C PHE A 129 -6.81 24.62 15.26
N ALA A 130 -7.33 25.85 15.16
CA ALA A 130 -8.57 26.24 15.83
C ALA A 130 -9.77 25.46 15.28
N VAL A 131 -9.88 25.33 13.95
CA VAL A 131 -10.95 24.57 13.30
C VAL A 131 -10.90 23.09 13.66
N ASN A 132 -9.69 22.49 13.72
CA ASN A 132 -9.54 21.10 14.12
C ASN A 132 -9.97 20.88 15.59
N ARG A 133 -9.65 21.82 16.48
CA ARG A 133 -10.08 21.78 17.88
C ARG A 133 -11.60 21.88 18.02
N GLU A 134 -12.24 22.75 17.25
CA GLU A 134 -13.70 22.91 17.28
C GLU A 134 -14.42 21.67 16.74
N ARG A 135 -13.96 21.14 15.61
CA ARG A 135 -14.63 20.00 14.95
C ARG A 135 -14.37 18.66 15.63
N PHE A 136 -13.18 18.45 16.19
CA PHE A 136 -12.75 17.14 16.67
C PHE A 136 -12.32 17.11 18.13
N GLY A 137 -12.24 18.26 18.81
CA GLY A 137 -11.80 18.35 20.22
C GLY A 137 -10.32 18.01 20.44
N VAL A 138 -9.54 17.85 19.38
CA VAL A 138 -8.12 17.45 19.46
C VAL A 138 -7.23 18.68 19.37
N GLN A 139 -6.32 18.84 20.34
CA GLN A 139 -5.24 19.81 20.25
C GLN A 139 -4.02 19.17 19.61
N THR A 140 -3.40 19.86 18.65
CA THR A 140 -2.18 19.37 18.03
C THR A 140 -1.01 19.65 18.96
N THR A 141 -0.11 18.68 19.10
CA THR A 141 1.23 18.90 19.69
C THR A 141 2.24 19.30 18.62
N TRP A 142 1.76 19.79 17.48
CA TRP A 142 2.59 20.05 16.31
C TRP A 142 3.50 21.24 16.58
N SER A 143 4.79 21.06 16.30
CA SER A 143 5.80 22.10 16.29
C SER A 143 6.61 21.91 15.02
N GLU A 144 6.74 22.97 14.22
CA GLU A 144 7.46 22.95 12.94
C GLU A 144 8.89 22.38 13.09
N HIS A 145 9.53 22.66 14.22
CA HIS A 145 10.88 22.19 14.58
C HIS A 145 11.05 20.67 14.64
N PHE A 146 9.97 19.88 14.62
CA PHE A 146 10.09 18.42 14.49
C PHE A 146 10.56 17.98 13.10
N TYR A 147 10.34 18.82 12.09
CA TYR A 147 10.64 18.50 10.69
C TYR A 147 11.53 19.53 10.01
N THR A 148 11.73 20.70 10.62
CA THR A 148 12.62 21.75 10.13
C THR A 148 13.69 22.12 11.16
N THR A 149 14.82 22.63 10.68
CA THR A 149 15.89 23.14 11.55
C THR A 149 15.51 24.54 12.03
N LYS A 150 15.52 24.77 13.34
CA LYS A 150 15.29 26.11 13.91
C LYS A 150 16.35 27.09 13.41
N ILE A 151 15.91 28.12 12.70
CA ILE A 151 16.79 29.23 12.28
C ILE A 151 17.11 30.08 13.50
N LYS A 152 18.39 30.22 13.80
CA LYS A 152 18.89 31.17 14.80
C LYS A 152 19.13 32.52 14.11
N ARG A 153 18.15 33.43 14.22
CA ARG A 153 18.21 34.74 13.56
C ARG A 153 19.44 35.56 13.94
N ASP A 154 19.95 35.37 15.17
CA ASP A 154 21.13 36.09 15.68
C ASP A 154 22.46 35.59 15.08
N GLU A 155 22.50 34.38 14.51
CA GLU A 155 23.71 33.77 13.92
C GLU A 155 23.65 33.79 12.37
N CYS A 156 22.63 34.42 11.79
CA CYS A 156 22.45 34.50 10.34
C CYS A 156 23.35 35.57 9.71
N ARG A 157 23.97 35.23 8.56
CA ARG A 157 24.84 36.15 7.79
C ARG A 157 24.08 37.25 7.05
N ILE A 158 22.79 37.06 6.84
CA ILE A 158 21.91 38.00 6.16
C ILE A 158 20.85 38.50 7.14
N SER A 159 20.49 39.77 7.01
CA SER A 159 19.46 40.39 7.85
C SER A 159 18.06 40.04 7.37
N ASP A 160 17.07 40.10 8.27
CA ASP A 160 15.65 39.81 7.95
C ASP A 160 15.15 40.66 6.77
N ALA A 161 15.52 41.95 6.71
CA ALA A 161 15.15 42.85 5.62
C ALA A 161 15.78 42.49 4.26
N GLU A 162 16.96 41.88 4.27
CA GLU A 162 17.60 41.38 3.04
C GLU A 162 17.01 40.05 2.58
N ALA A 163 16.60 39.19 3.52
CA ALA A 163 15.87 37.96 3.22
C ALA A 163 14.50 38.24 2.59
N GLU A 164 13.75 39.22 3.12
CA GLU A 164 12.45 39.65 2.58
C GLU A 164 12.55 40.25 1.17
N ARG A 165 13.69 40.84 0.81
CA ARG A 165 13.92 41.39 -0.53
C ARG A 165 14.17 40.31 -1.58
N ILE A 166 14.68 39.15 -1.17
CA ILE A 166 15.07 38.05 -2.06
C ILE A 166 13.95 37.01 -2.22
N ALA A 167 13.08 36.90 -1.20
CA ALA A 167 11.87 36.08 -1.24
C ALA A 167 10.81 36.65 -2.18
#